data_AF-A0A957N4R2-F1
#
_entry.id   AF-A0A957N4R2-F1
#
_cell.length_a   1.000
_cell.length_b   1.000
_cell.length_c   1.000
_cell.angle_alpha   90.00
_cell.angle_beta   90.00
_cell.angle_gamma   90.00
#
_symmetry.space_group_name_H-M   'P 1'
#
loop_
_entity.id
_entity.type
_entity.pdbx_description
1 polymer ?
#
loop_
_entity_poly.entity_id
_entity_poly.type
_entity_poly.pdbx_seq_one_letter_code
_entity_poly.pdbx_strand_id
1 'polypeptide(L)'
;DTSRGPVLLFAVVCAFFAAVCLTLLLWARRLVFHDNRPTPRAVRISFAVFIVVLLLAGGSLVLKRSNIFPWPLGPEQSVLYGWIFLGAALYFTYGVVKPVWGNAVGQLLGFLAYDLVLIIPFLRHFATVKPELRINLTVYTAVLIYSGLLAIWFLFVNRSTRFGANRVESVT
;
A
#
# COMPACT_ATOMS: atom_id res chain seq x y z
N ASP A 1 -14.46 -13.04 35.70
CA ASP A 1 -13.56 -13.69 34.71
C ASP A 1 -14.22 -13.93 33.33
N THR A 2 -15.15 -13.07 32.91
CA THR A 2 -15.94 -13.22 31.66
C THR A 2 -15.28 -12.59 30.42
N SER A 3 -14.21 -11.80 30.57
CA SER A 3 -13.53 -11.10 29.48
C SER A 3 -12.43 -11.92 28.79
N ARG A 4 -11.96 -13.02 29.39
CA ARG A 4 -10.85 -13.83 28.85
C ARG A 4 -11.26 -14.67 27.65
N GLY A 5 -12.49 -15.22 27.65
CA GLY A 5 -12.99 -16.10 26.59
C GLY A 5 -12.99 -15.46 25.20
N PRO A 6 -13.60 -14.27 25.02
CA PRO A 6 -13.58 -13.58 23.74
C PRO A 6 -12.17 -13.19 23.27
N VAL A 7 -11.31 -12.71 24.18
CA VAL A 7 -9.93 -12.33 23.85
C VAL A 7 -9.10 -13.54 23.41
N LEU A 8 -9.26 -14.68 24.09
CA LEU A 8 -8.62 -15.94 23.70
C LEU A 8 -9.10 -16.42 22.34
N LEU A 9 -10.40 -16.34 22.06
CA LEU A 9 -10.95 -16.67 20.75
C LEU A 9 -10.33 -15.79 19.66
N PHE A 10 -10.28 -14.47 19.86
CA PHE A 10 -9.63 -13.55 18.91
C PHE A 10 -8.14 -13.85 18.74
N ALA A 11 -7.43 -14.15 19.83
CA ALA A 11 -6.01 -14.52 19.77
C ALA A 11 -5.79 -15.80 18.94
N VAL A 12 -6.62 -16.82 19.14
CA VAL A 12 -6.57 -18.07 18.37
C VAL A 12 -6.87 -17.80 16.89
N VAL A 13 -7.88 -16.99 16.58
CA VAL A 13 -8.22 -16.61 15.20
C VAL A 13 -7.06 -15.85 14.55
N CYS A 14 -6.48 -14.86 15.23
CA CYS A 14 -5.32 -14.12 14.72
C CYS A 14 -4.10 -15.02 14.50
N ALA A 15 -3.83 -15.94 15.44
CA ALA A 15 -2.72 -16.89 15.32
C ALA A 15 -2.93 -17.84 14.13
N PHE A 16 -4.15 -18.32 13.92
CA PHE A 16 -4.52 -19.14 12.77
C PHE A 16 -4.28 -18.38 11.45
N PHE A 17 -4.80 -17.16 11.31
CA PHE A 17 -4.59 -16.36 10.10
C PHE A 17 -3.12 -16.01 9.88
N ALA A 18 -2.36 -15.72 10.95
CA ALA A 18 -0.93 -15.49 10.86
C ALA A 18 -0.19 -16.74 10.34
N ALA A 19 -0.55 -17.92 10.83
CA ALA A 19 0.02 -19.19 10.35
C ALA A 19 -0.34 -19.48 8.88
N VAL A 20 -1.57 -19.19 8.46
CA VAL A 20 -2.01 -19.30 7.06
C VAL A 20 -1.21 -18.34 6.18
N CYS A 21 -1.10 -17.06 6.56
CA CYS A 21 -0.32 -16.06 5.84
C CYS A 21 1.16 -16.44 5.74
N LEU A 22 1.75 -16.95 6.82
CA LEU A 22 3.13 -17.43 6.81
C LEU A 22 3.31 -18.63 5.87
N THR A 23 2.38 -19.58 5.90
CA THR A 23 2.41 -20.75 5.02
C THR A 23 2.30 -20.34 3.56
N LEU A 24 1.37 -19.44 3.24
CA LEU A 24 1.21 -18.88 1.90
C LEU A 24 2.46 -18.12 1.45
N LEU A 25 3.09 -17.35 2.34
CA LEU A 25 4.33 -16.63 2.04
C LEU A 25 5.48 -17.61 1.75
N LEU A 26 5.66 -18.64 2.58
CA LEU A 26 6.69 -19.66 2.37
C LEU A 26 6.45 -20.47 1.10
N TRP A 27 5.19 -20.76 0.77
CA TRP A 27 4.81 -21.41 -0.49
C TRP A 27 5.06 -20.50 -1.70
N ALA A 28 4.63 -19.23 -1.64
CA ALA A 28 4.84 -18.26 -2.70
C ALA A 28 6.32 -17.99 -3.00
N ARG A 29 7.20 -18.11 -2.00
CA ARG A 29 8.66 -18.02 -2.20
C ARG A 29 9.24 -19.12 -3.10
N ARG A 30 8.53 -20.23 -3.31
CA ARG A 30 8.91 -21.31 -4.22
C ARG A 30 8.47 -21.06 -5.66
N LEU A 31 7.57 -20.10 -5.88
CA LEU A 31 7.10 -19.73 -7.21
C LEU A 31 8.11 -18.81 -7.88
N VAL A 32 8.45 -19.11 -9.13
CA VAL A 32 9.35 -18.29 -9.95
C VAL A 32 8.54 -17.14 -10.56
N PHE A 33 9.09 -15.92 -10.51
CA PHE A 33 8.49 -14.79 -11.20
C PHE A 33 8.57 -15.01 -12.71
N HIS A 34 7.44 -14.91 -13.40
CA HIS A 34 7.37 -15.05 -14.85
C HIS A 34 8.07 -13.87 -15.57
N ASP A 35 8.01 -12.67 -14.99
CA ASP A 35 8.65 -11.48 -15.53
C ASP A 35 9.79 -11.01 -14.63
N ASN A 36 11.02 -11.34 -15.02
CA ASN A 36 12.26 -11.07 -14.27
C ASN A 36 12.92 -9.73 -14.63
N ARG A 37 12.25 -8.86 -15.41
CA ARG A 37 12.82 -7.55 -15.77
C ARG A 37 13.09 -6.72 -14.51
N PRO A 38 14.18 -5.94 -14.46
CA PRO A 38 14.49 -5.11 -13.31
C PRO A 38 13.44 -4.01 -13.16
N THR A 39 12.99 -3.76 -11.93
CA THR A 39 12.08 -2.63 -11.65
C THR A 39 12.79 -1.30 -11.95
N PRO A 40 12.16 -0.38 -12.71
CA PRO A 40 12.74 0.93 -13.00
C PRO A 40 13.16 1.69 -11.74
N ARG A 41 14.28 2.42 -11.81
CA ARG A 41 14.83 3.17 -10.67
C ARG A 41 13.81 4.14 -10.06
N ALA A 42 13.04 4.83 -10.90
CA ALA A 42 11.99 5.75 -10.44
C ALA A 42 10.98 5.05 -9.53
N VAL A 43 10.43 3.90 -9.95
CA VAL A 43 9.48 3.11 -9.15
C VAL A 43 10.09 2.64 -7.84
N ARG A 44 11.37 2.20 -7.86
CA ARG A 44 12.08 1.78 -6.65
C ARG A 44 12.26 2.92 -5.64
N ILE A 45 12.62 4.10 -6.12
CA ILE A 45 12.75 5.30 -5.29
C ILE A 45 11.38 5.68 -4.72
N SER A 46 10.33 5.69 -5.54
CA SER A 46 8.97 5.95 -5.07
C SER A 46 8.56 4.95 -4.00
N PHE A 47 8.81 3.65 -4.17
CA PHE A 47 8.53 2.64 -3.14
C PHE A 47 9.28 2.91 -1.84
N ALA A 48 10.56 3.27 -1.90
CA ALA A 48 11.33 3.65 -0.71
C ALA A 48 10.70 4.85 0.01
N VAL A 49 10.30 5.89 -0.73
CA VAL A 49 9.60 7.05 -0.17
C VAL A 49 8.27 6.64 0.46
N PHE A 50 7.47 5.83 -0.22
CA PHE A 50 6.20 5.33 0.31
C PHE A 50 6.37 4.51 1.58
N ILE A 51 7.40 3.66 1.67
CA ILE A 51 7.72 2.90 2.89
C ILE A 51 7.94 3.86 4.06
N VAL A 52 8.77 4.90 3.86
CA VAL A 52 9.05 5.88 4.93
C VAL A 52 7.76 6.59 5.36
N VAL A 53 6.97 7.07 4.40
CA VAL A 53 5.69 7.76 4.69
C VAL A 53 4.73 6.83 5.44
N LEU A 54 4.59 5.58 5.00
CA LEU A 54 3.70 4.59 5.62
C LEU A 54 4.16 4.19 7.03
N LEU A 55 5.46 4.07 7.27
CA LEU A 55 6.01 3.81 8.60
C LEU A 55 5.75 4.98 9.55
N LEU A 56 5.99 6.21 9.10
CA LEU A 56 5.77 7.41 9.90
C LEU A 56 4.28 7.63 10.19
N ALA A 57 3.43 7.56 9.17
CA ALA A 57 1.99 7.71 9.33
C ALA A 57 1.39 6.56 10.14
N GLY A 58 1.74 5.31 9.80
CA GLY A 58 1.27 4.11 10.49
C GLY A 58 1.70 4.07 11.95
N GLY A 59 2.98 4.36 12.24
CA GLY A 59 3.48 4.46 13.61
C GLY A 59 2.80 5.57 14.40
N SER A 60 2.61 6.75 13.80
CA SER A 60 1.90 7.86 14.46
C SER A 60 0.46 7.51 14.80
N LEU A 61 -0.22 6.75 13.94
CA LEU A 61 -1.59 6.28 14.16
C LEU A 61 -1.70 5.20 15.23
N VAL A 62 -0.76 4.24 15.28
CA VAL A 62 -0.70 3.27 16.38
C VAL A 62 -0.46 3.97 17.71
N LEU A 63 0.35 5.03 17.72
CA LEU A 63 0.57 5.90 18.88
C LEU A 63 -0.59 6.86 19.16
N LYS A 64 -1.70 6.77 18.40
CA LYS A 64 -2.92 7.57 18.55
C LYS A 64 -2.67 9.09 18.49
N ARG A 65 -1.66 9.53 17.72
CA ARG A 65 -1.44 10.95 17.44
C ARG A 65 -2.65 11.49 16.68
N SER A 66 -3.20 12.60 17.18
CA SER A 66 -4.24 13.34 16.47
C SER A 66 -3.66 14.00 15.21
N ASN A 67 -4.55 14.39 14.29
CA ASN A 67 -4.21 15.18 13.09
C ASN A 67 -3.20 14.52 12.14
N ILE A 68 -3.24 13.18 12.01
CA ILE A 68 -2.53 12.48 10.92
C ILE A 68 -3.45 12.31 9.70
N PHE A 69 -4.68 11.83 9.93
CA PHE A 69 -5.67 11.71 8.87
C PHE A 69 -6.33 13.07 8.55
N PRO A 70 -6.84 13.28 7.33
CA PRO A 70 -7.58 14.49 6.97
C PRO A 70 -9.02 14.55 7.53
N TRP A 71 -9.41 13.57 8.34
CA TRP A 71 -10.65 13.55 9.12
C TRP A 71 -10.39 12.99 10.52
N PRO A 72 -11.24 13.32 11.51
CA PRO A 72 -11.10 12.79 12.86
C PRO A 72 -11.34 11.27 12.86
N LEU A 73 -10.51 10.55 13.61
CA LEU A 73 -10.60 9.11 13.80
C LEU A 73 -10.85 8.77 15.27
N GLY A 74 -11.69 7.75 15.50
CA GLY A 74 -11.78 7.14 16.82
C GLY A 74 -10.46 6.45 17.22
N PRO A 75 -10.17 6.28 18.53
CA PRO A 75 -8.94 5.63 18.99
C PRO A 75 -8.72 4.22 18.42
N GLU A 76 -9.79 3.45 18.24
CA GLU A 76 -9.75 2.11 17.67
C GLU A 76 -9.47 2.13 16.16
N GLN A 77 -10.13 3.03 15.44
CA GLN A 77 -9.91 3.23 13.99
C GLN A 77 -8.48 3.69 13.70
N SER A 78 -7.93 4.56 14.55
CA SER A 78 -6.55 5.03 14.44
C SER A 78 -5.56 3.86 14.50
N VAL A 79 -5.69 2.99 15.50
CA VAL A 79 -4.82 1.80 15.63
C VAL A 79 -5.02 0.84 14.46
N LEU A 80 -6.26 0.60 14.03
CA LEU A 80 -6.55 -0.27 12.89
C LEU A 80 -5.89 0.22 11.59
N TYR A 81 -6.09 1.49 11.23
CA TYR A 81 -5.46 2.07 10.04
C TYR A 81 -3.94 2.13 10.16
N GLY A 82 -3.43 2.36 11.38
CA GLY A 82 -2.01 2.29 11.67
C GLY A 82 -1.40 0.94 11.29
N TRP A 83 -2.01 -0.17 11.75
CA TRP A 83 -1.56 -1.52 11.40
C TRP A 83 -1.69 -1.84 9.90
N ILE A 84 -2.74 -1.34 9.24
CA ILE A 84 -2.89 -1.48 7.79
C ILE A 84 -1.72 -0.80 7.05
N PHE A 85 -1.35 0.42 7.46
CA PHE A 85 -0.23 1.15 6.85
C PHE A 85 1.11 0.47 7.11
N LEU A 86 1.34 -0.05 8.33
CA LEU A 86 2.55 -0.81 8.64
C LEU A 86 2.64 -2.11 7.83
N GLY A 87 1.53 -2.82 7.64
CA GLY A 87 1.45 -3.99 6.75
C GLY A 87 1.77 -3.63 5.30
N ALA A 88 1.21 -2.53 4.79
CA ALA A 88 1.53 -2.02 3.46
C ALA A 88 3.01 -1.65 3.31
N ALA A 89 3.62 -1.03 4.33
CA ALA A 89 5.06 -0.72 4.34
C ALA A 89 5.93 -1.97 4.21
N LEU A 90 5.57 -3.07 4.89
CA LEU A 90 6.26 -4.36 4.73
C LEU A 90 6.09 -4.92 3.33
N TYR A 91 4.90 -4.79 2.74
CA TYR A 91 4.65 -5.20 1.37
C TYR A 91 5.56 -4.45 0.39
N PHE A 92 5.62 -3.12 0.45
CA PHE A 92 6.53 -2.33 -0.40
C PHE A 92 8.01 -2.63 -0.12
N THR A 93 8.38 -2.91 1.14
CA THR A 93 9.74 -3.32 1.50
C THR A 93 10.14 -4.59 0.76
N TYR A 94 9.25 -5.57 0.64
CA TYR A 94 9.49 -6.76 -0.17
C TYR A 94 9.71 -6.43 -1.66
N GLY A 95 8.99 -5.44 -2.18
CA GLY A 95 9.19 -4.89 -3.54
C GLY A 95 10.57 -4.27 -3.76
N VAL A 96 11.12 -3.61 -2.74
CA VAL A 96 12.47 -3.02 -2.78
C VAL A 96 13.55 -4.08 -2.63
N VAL A 97 13.37 -5.07 -1.75
CA VAL A 97 14.33 -6.17 -1.52
C VAL A 97 14.40 -7.12 -2.72
N LYS A 98 13.26 -7.37 -3.37
CA LYS A 98 13.19 -8.13 -4.63
C LYS A 98 12.66 -7.25 -5.78
N PRO A 99 13.53 -6.42 -6.40
CA PRO A 99 13.16 -5.42 -7.39
C PRO A 99 12.94 -6.03 -8.79
N VAL A 100 11.97 -6.92 -8.87
CA VAL A 100 11.56 -7.61 -10.09
C VAL A 100 10.23 -7.05 -10.57
N TRP A 101 10.08 -6.81 -11.88
CA TRP A 101 8.89 -6.18 -12.44
C TRP A 101 7.62 -6.97 -12.17
N GLY A 102 7.66 -8.30 -12.26
CA GLY A 102 6.53 -9.15 -11.88
C GLY A 102 6.03 -8.95 -10.44
N ASN A 103 6.91 -8.51 -9.53
CA ASN A 103 6.55 -8.15 -8.15
C ASN A 103 5.98 -6.71 -8.07
N ALA A 104 6.64 -5.75 -8.74
CA ALA A 104 6.26 -4.34 -8.71
C ALA A 104 4.90 -4.05 -9.38
N VAL A 105 4.51 -4.84 -10.39
CA VAL A 105 3.23 -4.68 -11.10
C VAL A 105 2.04 -4.82 -10.15
N GLY A 106 2.01 -5.84 -9.29
CA GLY A 106 0.92 -6.03 -8.33
C GLY A 106 0.81 -4.86 -7.36
N GLN A 107 1.96 -4.32 -6.94
CA GLN A 107 2.03 -3.17 -6.04
C GLN A 107 1.51 -1.88 -6.69
N LEU A 108 1.90 -1.63 -7.95
CA LEU A 108 1.41 -0.49 -8.72
C LEU A 108 -0.08 -0.59 -9.05
N LEU A 109 -0.58 -1.80 -9.34
CA LEU A 109 -2.02 -2.03 -9.53
C LEU A 109 -2.80 -1.78 -8.24
N GLY A 110 -2.25 -2.21 -7.10
CA GLY A 110 -2.82 -1.93 -5.79
C GLY A 110 -2.92 -0.42 -5.51
N PHE A 111 -1.85 0.35 -5.80
CA PHE A 111 -1.88 1.81 -5.73
C PHE A 111 -2.96 2.38 -6.64
N LEU A 112 -2.96 2.02 -7.92
CA LEU A 112 -3.90 2.59 -8.87
C LEU A 112 -5.36 2.32 -8.48
N ALA A 113 -5.68 1.09 -8.06
CA ALA A 113 -7.04 0.75 -7.62
C ALA A 113 -7.45 1.57 -6.39
N TYR A 114 -6.57 1.70 -5.40
CA TYR A 114 -6.81 2.49 -4.21
C TYR A 114 -6.98 3.98 -4.54
N ASP A 115 -6.10 4.52 -5.36
CA ASP A 115 -6.08 5.93 -5.74
C ASP A 115 -7.34 6.32 -6.51
N LEU A 116 -7.78 5.47 -7.44
CA LEU A 116 -9.02 5.68 -8.21
C LEU A 116 -10.26 5.70 -7.33
N VAL A 117 -10.32 4.86 -6.30
CA VAL A 117 -11.45 4.83 -5.36
C VAL A 117 -11.44 6.05 -4.44
N LEU A 118 -10.27 6.49 -3.99
CA LEU A 118 -10.15 7.56 -3.01
C LEU A 118 -10.10 8.98 -3.57
N ILE A 119 -9.68 9.17 -4.81
CA ILE A 119 -9.52 10.51 -5.37
C ILE A 119 -10.82 11.34 -5.30
N ILE A 120 -11.97 10.72 -5.60
CA ILE A 120 -13.28 11.41 -5.57
C ILE A 120 -13.66 11.82 -4.13
N PRO A 121 -13.67 10.91 -3.13
CA PRO A 121 -13.87 11.29 -1.73
C PRO A 121 -12.94 12.41 -1.24
N PHE A 122 -11.64 12.34 -1.57
CA PHE A 122 -10.66 13.32 -1.14
C PHE A 122 -10.93 14.70 -1.72
N LEU A 123 -11.20 14.78 -3.03
CA LEU A 123 -11.53 16.03 -3.71
C LEU A 123 -12.82 16.65 -3.15
N ARG A 124 -13.84 15.85 -2.85
CA ARG A 124 -15.09 16.34 -2.23
C ARG A 124 -14.85 16.84 -0.80
N HIS A 125 -13.94 16.23 -0.05
CA HIS A 125 -13.65 16.60 1.34
C HIS A 125 -13.02 17.99 1.47
N PHE A 126 -12.42 18.55 0.41
CA PHE A 126 -11.89 19.93 0.45
C PHE A 126 -12.98 20.98 0.74
N ALA A 127 -14.23 20.70 0.37
CA ALA A 127 -15.34 21.62 0.61
C ALA A 127 -15.73 21.72 2.10
N THR A 128 -15.44 20.68 2.90
CA THR A 128 -15.96 20.54 4.27
C THR A 128 -14.87 20.36 5.32
N VAL A 129 -13.61 20.19 4.91
CA VAL A 129 -12.48 19.93 5.81
C VAL A 129 -12.22 21.12 6.75
N LYS A 130 -11.95 20.81 8.03
CA LYS A 130 -11.53 21.80 9.03
C LYS A 130 -10.20 22.44 8.63
N PRO A 131 -9.99 23.74 8.90
CA PRO A 131 -8.76 24.44 8.53
C PRO A 131 -7.48 23.75 9.01
N GLU A 132 -7.51 23.20 10.23
CA GLU A 132 -6.39 22.49 10.87
C GLU A 132 -5.98 21.18 10.14
N LEU A 133 -6.88 20.58 9.35
CA LEU A 133 -6.62 19.33 8.61
C LEU A 133 -6.40 19.57 7.11
N ARG A 134 -6.50 20.82 6.63
CA ARG A 134 -6.35 21.15 5.20
C ARG A 134 -4.99 20.75 4.65
N ILE A 135 -3.92 20.98 5.39
CA ILE A 135 -2.56 20.61 4.97
C ILE A 135 -2.46 19.10 4.78
N ASN A 136 -3.00 18.32 5.71
CA ASN A 136 -3.01 16.86 5.60
C ASN A 136 -3.79 16.43 4.35
N LEU A 137 -4.99 16.99 4.13
CA LEU A 137 -5.78 16.65 2.96
C LEU A 137 -5.04 16.97 1.66
N THR A 138 -4.37 18.12 1.59
CA THR A 138 -3.53 18.50 0.45
C THR A 138 -2.38 17.51 0.25
N VAL A 139 -1.64 17.17 1.30
CA VAL A 139 -0.52 16.22 1.21
C VAL A 139 -1.00 14.86 0.72
N TYR A 140 -2.06 14.31 1.31
CA TYR A 140 -2.61 13.02 0.88
C TYR A 140 -3.12 13.05 -0.57
N THR A 141 -3.78 14.14 -0.97
CA THR A 141 -4.28 14.30 -2.34
C THR A 141 -3.13 14.40 -3.36
N ALA A 142 -2.07 15.13 -3.03
CA ALA A 142 -0.87 15.21 -3.86
C ALA A 142 -0.20 13.84 -4.00
N VAL A 143 -0.13 13.07 -2.90
CA VAL A 143 0.38 11.70 -2.90
C VAL A 143 -0.46 10.80 -3.80
N LEU A 144 -1.80 10.81 -3.66
CA LEU A 144 -2.75 10.05 -4.50
C LEU A 144 -2.58 10.35 -6.00
N ILE A 145 -2.46 11.63 -6.36
CA ILE A 145 -2.28 12.05 -7.76
C ILE A 145 -0.93 11.55 -8.26
N TYR A 146 0.14 11.74 -7.49
CA TYR A 146 1.48 11.31 -7.87
C TYR A 146 1.57 9.79 -8.06
N SER A 147 1.06 9.00 -7.10
CA SER A 147 1.06 7.53 -7.19
C SER A 147 0.20 7.04 -8.35
N GLY A 148 -0.97 7.64 -8.57
CA GLY A 148 -1.85 7.28 -9.68
C GLY A 148 -1.19 7.54 -11.03
N LEU A 149 -0.57 8.71 -11.22
CA LEU A 149 0.15 9.04 -12.44
C LEU A 149 1.38 8.14 -12.66
N LEU A 150 2.14 7.85 -11.60
CA LEU A 150 3.27 6.93 -11.64
C LEU A 150 2.82 5.53 -12.10
N ALA A 151 1.75 5.01 -11.51
CA ALA A 151 1.19 3.71 -11.86
C ALA A 151 0.68 3.69 -13.31
N ILE A 152 -0.08 4.69 -13.73
CA ILE A 152 -0.59 4.78 -15.12
C ILE A 152 0.57 4.82 -16.11
N TRP A 153 1.58 5.65 -15.84
CA TRP A 153 2.73 5.81 -16.71
C TRP A 153 3.48 4.49 -16.90
N PHE A 154 3.84 3.81 -15.81
CA PHE A 154 4.65 2.60 -15.88
C PHE A 154 3.88 1.34 -16.29
N LEU A 155 2.57 1.27 -16.00
CA LEU A 155 1.74 0.12 -16.37
C LEU A 155 1.24 0.17 -17.82
N PHE A 156 0.90 1.36 -18.33
CA PHE A 156 0.22 1.49 -19.62
C PHE A 156 1.00 2.27 -20.68
N VAL A 157 1.78 3.28 -20.29
CA VAL A 157 2.39 4.21 -21.27
C VAL A 157 3.83 3.82 -21.61
N ASN A 158 4.66 3.54 -20.62
CA ASN A 158 6.07 3.26 -20.82
C ASN A 158 6.27 1.93 -21.57
N ARG A 159 6.74 2.03 -22.83
CA ARG A 159 6.90 0.90 -23.74
C ARG A 159 7.80 -0.21 -23.18
N SER A 160 8.78 0.14 -22.35
CA SER A 160 9.71 -0.81 -21.72
C SER A 160 9.09 -1.64 -20.60
N THR A 161 8.00 -1.18 -19.98
CA THR A 161 7.38 -1.82 -18.80
C THR A 161 5.89 -2.13 -18.96
N ARG A 162 5.26 -1.66 -20.04
CA ARG A 162 3.82 -1.82 -20.26
C ARG A 162 3.39 -3.29 -20.18
N PHE A 163 2.18 -3.48 -19.67
CA PHE A 163 1.54 -4.79 -19.60
C PHE A 163 1.50 -5.44 -21.01
N GLY A 164 2.02 -6.66 -21.15
CA GLY A 164 2.02 -7.38 -22.43
C GLY A 164 3.11 -7.02 -23.44
N ALA A 165 4.10 -6.18 -23.09
CA ALA A 165 5.22 -5.87 -23.99
C ALA A 165 5.94 -7.12 -24.53
N ASN A 166 6.04 -8.19 -23.73
CA ASN A 166 6.68 -9.46 -24.11
C ASN A 166 5.88 -10.30 -25.12
N ARG A 167 4.60 -10.00 -25.39
CA ARG A 167 3.78 -10.84 -26.28
C ARG A 167 4.08 -10.60 -27.77
N VAL A 168 4.78 -9.52 -28.10
CA VAL A 168 5.03 -9.11 -29.49
C VAL A 168 6.38 -9.61 -30.01
N GLU A 169 7.39 -9.78 -29.14
CA GLU A 169 8.73 -10.22 -29.57
C GLU A 169 8.87 -11.73 -29.76
N SER A 170 7.92 -12.55 -29.29
CA SER A 170 7.95 -14.01 -29.49
C SER A 170 7.22 -14.50 -30.74
N VAL A 171 6.82 -13.59 -31.65
CA VAL A 171 6.02 -13.90 -32.86
C VAL A 171 6.73 -13.43 -34.15
N THR A 172 8.01 -13.07 -34.08
CA THR A 172 8.86 -12.74 -35.24
C THR A 172 10.11 -13.59 -35.24
#